data_AF-A0A3D2YXS9-F1
#
_entry.id   AF-A0A3D2YXS9-F1
#
_cell.length_a   1.000
_cell.length_b   1.000
_cell.length_c   1.000
_cell.angle_alpha   90.00
_cell.angle_beta   90.00
_cell.angle_gamma   90.00
#
_symmetry.space_group_name_H-M   'P 1'
#
loop_
_entity.id
_entity.type
_entity.pdbx_description
1 polymer ?
#
loop_
_entity_poly.entity_id
_entity_poly.type
_entity_poly.pdbx_seq_one_letter_code
_entity_poly.pdbx_strand_id
1 'polypeptide(L)'
;FEVFGEGFASSASYTSSVFDQGQPAVFGGLTWAMETIGEPTKVGATVSTQSGTTPDPEDELTWSGWSPPYPAGTRSEIASPAPRRYWQFQVQFRSSDILSAAVVDSIAIEVSPALADSVLGEIWPQSALIGQDTELIYWVRSFSSRGFDTLEISTLAPVEVIRSVRIDGADVAWERTDVPGGVRIGFPRVVGDRTLEITFDGVALQYNTVFSGKISDSQRPLDLPQVIVAGDASSGVLADGDDLSITIQVGGNLIHSLQAVPAPFTPNSDGVNDQTTVTYEIVNLTGDAPISVEIFDLTGARRRVLFSGPHSSGRFRRVWDGTDDGGQRLPPGIYIVRVAIAADTGTESKTTVAPLVY
;
A
#
# COMPACT_ATOMS: atom_id res chain seq x y z
N PHE A 1 4.97 -65.05 9.76
CA PHE A 1 3.54 -64.72 9.71
C PHE A 1 3.33 -63.83 8.50
N GLU A 2 2.35 -64.12 7.66
CA GLU A 2 1.99 -63.25 6.54
C GLU A 2 0.72 -62.50 6.91
N VAL A 3 0.75 -61.19 6.77
CA VAL A 3 -0.38 -60.30 6.99
C VAL A 3 -0.84 -59.81 5.62
N PHE A 4 -2.09 -60.10 5.26
CA PHE A 4 -2.73 -59.53 4.08
C PHE A 4 -3.72 -58.46 4.53
N GLY A 5 -3.79 -57.36 3.78
CA GLY A 5 -4.83 -56.35 3.90
C GLY A 5 -5.60 -56.24 2.58
N GLU A 6 -6.91 -56.43 2.62
CA GLU A 6 -7.80 -56.02 1.53
C GLU A 6 -8.06 -54.51 1.67
N GLY A 7 -7.89 -53.74 0.59
CA GLY A 7 -8.05 -52.29 0.66
C GLY A 7 -8.27 -51.65 -0.71
N PHE A 8 -9.02 -50.56 -0.71
CA PHE A 8 -9.23 -49.66 -1.84
C PHE A 8 -8.40 -48.39 -1.62
N ALA A 9 -7.58 -48.02 -2.60
CA ALA A 9 -6.85 -46.76 -2.56
C ALA A 9 -7.79 -45.60 -2.93
N SER A 10 -8.46 -45.03 -1.93
CA SER A 10 -9.37 -43.89 -2.10
C SER A 10 -8.66 -42.57 -2.42
N SER A 11 -7.33 -42.56 -2.32
CA SER A 11 -6.49 -41.42 -2.70
C SER A 11 -5.13 -41.88 -3.19
N ALA A 12 -4.53 -41.06 -4.05
CA ALA A 12 -3.15 -41.20 -4.49
C ALA A 12 -2.55 -39.81 -4.69
N SER A 13 -1.23 -39.70 -4.63
CA SER A 13 -0.53 -38.45 -4.97
C SER A 13 0.62 -38.73 -5.91
N TYR A 14 0.86 -37.78 -6.80
CA TYR A 14 2.03 -37.74 -7.67
C TYR A 14 2.70 -36.39 -7.48
N THR A 15 3.99 -36.39 -7.15
CA THR A 15 4.80 -35.17 -7.10
C THR A 15 5.84 -35.25 -8.21
N SER A 16 5.94 -34.20 -9.02
CA SER A 16 6.92 -34.17 -10.11
C SER A 16 8.36 -34.17 -9.59
N SER A 17 9.32 -34.51 -10.45
CA SER A 17 10.70 -34.10 -10.23
C SER A 17 10.80 -32.57 -10.16
N VAL A 18 11.86 -32.06 -9.54
CA VAL A 18 12.19 -30.63 -9.56
C VAL A 18 12.53 -30.20 -10.99
N PHE A 19 11.87 -29.15 -11.46
CA PHE A 19 12.20 -28.48 -12.72
C PHE A 19 13.19 -27.34 -12.43
N ASP A 20 14.37 -27.40 -13.02
CA ASP A 20 15.40 -26.34 -12.95
C ASP A 20 15.34 -25.48 -14.22
N GLN A 21 15.11 -24.17 -14.07
CA GLN A 21 15.08 -23.20 -15.17
C GLN A 21 16.48 -22.68 -15.55
N GLY A 22 17.53 -23.12 -14.86
CA GLY A 22 18.92 -22.67 -15.00
C GLY A 22 19.19 -21.27 -14.42
N GLN A 23 18.15 -20.44 -14.29
CA GLN A 23 18.18 -19.06 -13.81
C GLN A 23 16.81 -18.70 -13.19
N PRO A 24 16.70 -17.59 -12.43
CA PRO A 24 15.41 -17.13 -11.95
C PRO A 24 14.43 -16.90 -13.10
N ALA A 25 13.22 -17.44 -12.93
CA ALA A 25 12.14 -17.41 -13.91
C ALA A 25 10.85 -16.90 -13.27
N VAL A 26 10.00 -16.31 -14.09
CA VAL A 26 8.62 -15.96 -13.76
C VAL A 26 7.67 -17.00 -14.34
N PHE A 27 6.59 -17.25 -13.62
CA PHE A 27 5.57 -18.24 -13.98
C PHE A 27 4.26 -17.53 -14.30
N GLY A 28 3.64 -17.88 -15.41
CA GLY A 28 2.40 -17.28 -15.87
C GLY A 28 1.21 -18.20 -15.61
N GLY A 29 0.41 -18.43 -16.65
CA GLY A 29 -0.76 -19.30 -16.57
C GLY A 29 -0.41 -20.78 -16.50
N LEU A 30 -1.16 -21.51 -15.68
CA LEU A 30 -1.26 -22.96 -15.66
C LEU A 30 -2.62 -23.39 -16.23
N THR A 31 -2.61 -24.31 -17.18
CA THR A 31 -3.81 -25.01 -17.68
C THR A 31 -3.57 -26.50 -17.59
N TRP A 32 -4.55 -27.25 -17.09
CA TRP A 32 -4.48 -28.70 -17.04
C TRP A 32 -5.82 -29.35 -17.32
N ALA A 33 -5.79 -30.56 -17.85
CA ALA A 33 -6.97 -31.33 -18.20
C ALA A 33 -6.97 -32.68 -17.48
N MET A 34 -8.16 -33.13 -17.09
CA MET A 34 -8.37 -34.48 -16.58
C MET A 34 -9.51 -35.16 -17.32
N GLU A 35 -9.38 -36.47 -17.43
CA GLU A 35 -10.43 -37.39 -17.83
C GLU A 35 -10.82 -38.27 -16.64
N THR A 36 -11.97 -38.90 -16.75
CA THR A 36 -12.48 -39.83 -15.75
C THR A 36 -12.80 -41.18 -16.39
N ILE A 37 -12.38 -42.25 -15.75
CA ILE A 37 -12.84 -43.61 -16.02
C ILE A 37 -13.92 -43.92 -14.98
N GLY A 38 -15.06 -44.47 -15.38
CA GLY A 38 -16.16 -44.80 -14.47
C GLY A 38 -17.08 -43.60 -14.18
N GLU A 39 -17.53 -43.47 -12.94
CA GLU A 39 -18.50 -42.45 -12.51
C GLU A 39 -17.80 -41.10 -12.20
N PRO A 40 -17.99 -40.04 -13.00
CA PRO A 40 -17.21 -38.80 -12.86
C PRO A 40 -17.43 -38.08 -11.53
N THR A 41 -18.61 -38.24 -10.92
CA THR A 41 -18.96 -37.60 -9.63
C THR A 41 -18.26 -38.23 -8.43
N LYS A 42 -17.69 -39.42 -8.61
CA LYS A 42 -17.03 -40.18 -7.53
C LYS A 42 -15.51 -39.99 -7.52
N VAL A 43 -14.98 -39.21 -8.46
CA VAL A 43 -13.55 -39.07 -8.73
C VAL A 43 -13.19 -37.59 -8.79
N GLY A 44 -11.99 -37.23 -8.32
CA GLY A 44 -11.44 -35.90 -8.52
C GLY A 44 -9.92 -35.93 -8.60
N ALA A 45 -9.36 -34.91 -9.23
CA ALA A 45 -7.95 -34.59 -9.16
C ALA A 45 -7.77 -33.09 -8.86
N THR A 46 -6.66 -32.73 -8.26
CA THR A 46 -6.25 -31.35 -8.07
C THR A 46 -4.77 -31.19 -8.39
N VAL A 47 -4.40 -30.08 -9.04
CA VAL A 47 -3.00 -29.71 -9.29
C VAL A 47 -2.63 -28.53 -8.39
N SER A 48 -1.50 -28.63 -7.71
CA SER A 48 -0.88 -27.54 -6.94
C SER A 48 0.57 -27.37 -7.37
N THR A 49 1.14 -26.19 -7.19
CA THR A 49 2.54 -25.89 -7.50
C THR A 49 3.29 -25.38 -6.27
N GLN A 50 4.61 -25.52 -6.28
CA GLN A 50 5.52 -24.86 -5.35
C GLN A 50 6.80 -24.46 -6.07
N SER A 51 7.57 -23.55 -5.48
CA SER A 51 8.76 -22.97 -6.12
C SER A 51 9.86 -22.67 -5.10
N GLY A 52 11.12 -22.71 -5.52
CA GLY A 52 12.26 -22.49 -4.64
C GLY A 52 13.47 -21.84 -5.30
N THR A 53 14.41 -21.40 -4.44
CA THR A 53 15.69 -20.80 -4.85
C THR A 53 16.85 -21.80 -4.86
N THR A 54 16.68 -22.98 -4.26
CA THR A 54 17.67 -24.05 -4.19
C THR A 54 17.14 -25.32 -4.87
N PRO A 55 18.01 -26.27 -5.27
CA PRO A 55 17.57 -27.53 -5.86
C PRO A 55 16.92 -28.51 -4.87
N ASP A 56 16.89 -28.20 -3.57
CA ASP A 56 16.39 -29.09 -2.51
C ASP A 56 14.97 -28.72 -2.07
N PRO A 57 13.92 -29.41 -2.57
CA PRO A 57 12.53 -29.09 -2.26
C PRO A 57 12.08 -29.46 -0.84
N GLU A 58 12.93 -30.11 -0.04
CA GLU A 58 12.65 -30.41 1.37
C GLU A 58 13.03 -29.24 2.28
N ASP A 59 13.79 -28.26 1.79
CA ASP A 59 14.16 -27.06 2.53
C ASP A 59 13.04 -26.01 2.53
N GLU A 60 12.20 -26.06 3.57
CA GLU A 60 11.08 -25.15 3.79
C GLU A 60 11.47 -23.67 3.93
N LEU A 61 12.76 -23.33 4.12
CA LEU A 61 13.22 -21.93 4.15
C LEU A 61 13.44 -21.36 2.76
N THR A 62 13.76 -22.21 1.78
CA THR A 62 14.10 -21.79 0.41
C THR A 62 13.02 -22.15 -0.61
N TRP A 63 12.07 -23.02 -0.22
CA TRP A 63 10.89 -23.38 -0.98
C TRP A 63 9.62 -22.84 -0.35
N SER A 64 8.67 -22.44 -1.20
CA SER A 64 7.31 -22.13 -0.77
C SER A 64 6.56 -23.39 -0.36
N GLY A 65 5.52 -23.25 0.47
CA GLY A 65 4.50 -24.27 0.57
C GLY A 65 3.77 -24.49 -0.76
N TRP A 66 3.00 -25.58 -0.83
CA TRP A 66 2.11 -25.86 -1.96
C TRP A 66 1.02 -24.79 -2.10
N SER A 67 0.76 -24.37 -3.33
CA SER A 67 -0.33 -23.46 -3.66
C SER A 67 -1.70 -24.08 -3.36
N PRO A 68 -2.76 -23.26 -3.24
CA PRO A 68 -4.13 -23.73 -3.43
C PRO A 68 -4.27 -24.49 -4.76
N PRO A 69 -5.20 -25.46 -4.84
CA PRO A 69 -5.39 -26.28 -6.02
C PRO A 69 -5.96 -25.47 -7.18
N TYR A 70 -5.44 -25.69 -8.38
CA TYR A 70 -5.92 -25.09 -9.62
C TYR A 70 -7.09 -25.90 -10.21
N PRO A 71 -8.18 -25.26 -10.65
CA PRO A 71 -9.29 -25.94 -11.32
C PRO A 71 -8.88 -26.51 -12.68
N ALA A 72 -9.38 -27.70 -13.03
CA ALA A 72 -9.17 -28.29 -14.34
C ALA A 72 -9.90 -27.51 -15.45
N GLY A 73 -9.34 -27.50 -16.65
CA GLY A 73 -9.93 -26.89 -17.85
C GLY A 73 -9.97 -25.36 -17.86
N THR A 74 -9.39 -24.70 -16.85
CA THR A 74 -9.36 -23.23 -16.74
C THR A 74 -7.93 -22.75 -16.56
N ARG A 75 -7.49 -21.79 -17.39
CA ARG A 75 -6.19 -21.12 -17.19
C ARG A 75 -6.21 -20.33 -15.88
N SER A 76 -5.32 -20.68 -14.97
CA SER A 76 -5.16 -20.02 -13.67
C SER A 76 -3.77 -19.41 -13.56
N GLU A 77 -3.64 -18.21 -13.01
CA GLU A 77 -2.32 -17.66 -12.70
C GLU A 77 -1.64 -18.51 -11.62
N ILE A 78 -0.36 -18.81 -11.82
CA ILE A 78 0.42 -19.53 -10.81
C ILE A 78 0.56 -18.65 -9.57
N ALA A 79 0.28 -19.25 -8.41
CA ALA A 79 0.26 -18.58 -7.12
C ALA A 79 1.57 -18.81 -6.34
N SER A 80 2.39 -19.76 -6.78
CA SER A 80 3.71 -19.99 -6.21
C SER A 80 4.60 -18.76 -6.46
N PRO A 81 5.44 -18.36 -5.47
CA PRO A 81 6.27 -17.17 -5.59
C PRO A 81 7.16 -17.15 -6.83
N ALA A 82 7.33 -15.97 -7.41
CA ALA A 82 8.25 -15.69 -8.51
C ALA A 82 8.93 -14.33 -8.28
N PRO A 83 10.16 -14.10 -8.79
CA PRO A 83 10.94 -15.03 -9.60
C PRO A 83 11.59 -16.15 -8.77
N ARG A 84 11.62 -17.37 -9.31
CA ARG A 84 12.28 -18.54 -8.70
C ARG A 84 12.91 -19.41 -9.78
N ARG A 85 14.01 -20.08 -9.45
CA ARG A 85 14.76 -20.93 -10.41
C ARG A 85 14.18 -22.34 -10.49
N TYR A 86 13.69 -22.85 -9.37
CA TYR A 86 13.20 -24.21 -9.25
C TYR A 86 11.70 -24.23 -8.99
N TRP A 87 11.00 -25.22 -9.53
CA TRP A 87 9.58 -25.43 -9.24
C TRP A 87 9.16 -26.90 -9.37
N GLN A 88 8.02 -27.23 -8.77
CA GLN A 88 7.38 -28.54 -8.85
C GLN A 88 5.86 -28.40 -8.94
N PHE A 89 5.20 -29.45 -9.41
CA PHE A 89 3.77 -29.61 -9.26
C PHE A 89 3.44 -30.93 -8.54
N GLN A 90 2.31 -30.94 -7.85
CA GLN A 90 1.72 -32.12 -7.23
C GLN A 90 0.31 -32.31 -7.77
N VAL A 91 -0.02 -33.55 -8.07
CA VAL A 91 -1.38 -33.99 -8.37
C VAL A 91 -1.88 -34.83 -7.20
N GLN A 92 -3.04 -34.47 -6.64
CA GLN A 92 -3.74 -35.29 -5.67
C GLN A 92 -4.97 -35.89 -6.32
N PHE A 93 -5.09 -37.22 -6.30
CA PHE A 93 -6.21 -37.98 -6.81
C PHE A 93 -7.10 -38.42 -5.66
N ARG A 94 -8.41 -38.42 -5.89
CA ARG A 94 -9.41 -38.96 -4.96
C ARG A 94 -10.40 -39.81 -5.73
N SER A 95 -10.79 -40.94 -5.15
CA SER A 95 -11.87 -41.77 -5.64
C SER A 95 -12.66 -42.34 -4.47
N SER A 96 -13.99 -42.39 -4.63
CA SER A 96 -14.91 -43.04 -3.70
C SER A 96 -15.46 -44.36 -4.26
N ASP A 97 -14.90 -44.83 -5.38
CA ASP A 97 -15.38 -46.00 -6.12
C ASP A 97 -14.23 -46.82 -6.71
N ILE A 98 -14.28 -48.14 -6.50
CA ILE A 98 -13.20 -49.05 -6.89
C ILE A 98 -13.05 -49.22 -8.40
N LEU A 99 -14.07 -48.86 -9.19
CA LEU A 99 -14.06 -48.95 -10.65
C LEU A 99 -13.88 -47.58 -11.32
N SER A 100 -13.72 -46.51 -10.53
CA SER A 100 -13.61 -45.16 -11.05
C SER A 100 -12.24 -44.54 -10.74
N ALA A 101 -11.65 -43.85 -11.72
CA ALA A 101 -10.32 -43.27 -11.63
C ALA A 101 -10.21 -41.93 -12.37
N ALA A 102 -9.32 -41.05 -11.90
CA ALA A 102 -8.98 -39.81 -12.58
C ALA A 102 -7.69 -40.03 -13.38
N VAL A 103 -7.66 -39.49 -14.59
CA VAL A 103 -6.49 -39.48 -15.46
C VAL A 103 -6.14 -38.03 -15.75
N VAL A 104 -4.89 -37.63 -15.50
CA VAL A 104 -4.41 -36.33 -15.97
C VAL A 104 -3.97 -36.50 -17.41
N ASP A 105 -4.63 -35.78 -18.32
CA ASP A 105 -4.32 -35.80 -19.75
C ASP A 105 -3.14 -34.87 -20.07
N SER A 106 -3.20 -33.63 -19.57
CA SER A 106 -2.19 -32.62 -19.85
C SER A 106 -2.03 -31.61 -18.71
N ILE A 107 -0.81 -31.08 -18.57
CA ILE A 107 -0.48 -29.92 -17.74
C ILE A 107 0.42 -29.02 -18.59
N ALA A 108 0.02 -27.77 -18.78
CA ALA A 108 0.74 -26.74 -19.53
C ALA A 108 0.95 -25.52 -18.64
N ILE A 109 2.18 -24.98 -18.66
CA ILE A 109 2.58 -23.84 -17.84
C ILE A 109 3.37 -22.85 -18.70
N GLU A 110 3.08 -21.57 -18.54
CA GLU A 110 3.85 -20.47 -19.14
C GLU A 110 5.04 -20.11 -18.24
N VAL A 111 6.24 -20.03 -18.83
CA VAL A 111 7.48 -19.70 -18.10
C VAL A 111 8.34 -18.78 -18.95
N SER A 112 8.91 -17.75 -18.34
CA SER A 112 9.91 -16.87 -18.97
C SER A 112 11.06 -16.59 -18.01
N PRO A 113 12.28 -16.34 -18.49
CA PRO A 113 13.35 -15.80 -17.66
C PRO A 113 12.89 -14.51 -16.98
N ALA A 114 13.15 -14.34 -15.69
CA ALA A 114 12.93 -13.08 -14.98
C ALA A 114 13.69 -11.90 -15.63
N LEU A 115 13.23 -10.68 -15.50
CA LEU A 115 13.94 -9.49 -15.98
C LEU A 115 15.00 -9.01 -14.98
N ALA A 116 14.85 -9.37 -13.70
CA ALA A 116 15.80 -9.13 -12.63
C ALA A 116 15.68 -10.21 -11.55
N ASP A 117 16.72 -10.41 -10.73
CA ASP A 117 16.67 -11.34 -9.61
C ASP A 117 15.66 -10.89 -8.55
N SER A 118 15.54 -9.57 -8.37
CA SER A 118 14.53 -8.93 -7.53
C SER A 118 14.16 -7.56 -8.09
N VAL A 119 12.90 -7.17 -7.93
CA VAL A 119 12.41 -5.83 -8.21
C VAL A 119 11.51 -5.42 -7.07
N LEU A 120 11.99 -4.45 -6.29
CA LEU A 120 11.25 -3.87 -5.18
C LEU A 120 10.58 -2.58 -5.64
N GLY A 121 9.48 -2.23 -5.01
CA GLY A 121 8.85 -0.94 -5.20
C GLY A 121 8.11 -0.46 -3.98
N GLU A 122 7.94 0.84 -3.91
CA GLU A 122 7.22 1.53 -2.85
C GLU A 122 6.52 2.76 -3.43
N ILE A 123 5.46 3.19 -2.75
CA ILE A 123 4.77 4.43 -3.06
C ILE A 123 4.88 5.42 -1.90
N TRP A 124 5.09 6.68 -2.24
CA TRP A 124 5.17 7.78 -1.28
C TRP A 124 4.37 9.00 -1.74
N PRO A 125 3.67 9.72 -0.84
CA PRO A 125 3.36 9.34 0.54
C PRO A 125 2.37 8.17 0.62
N GLN A 126 2.39 7.41 1.71
CA GLN A 126 1.44 6.30 1.97
C GLN A 126 0.07 6.76 2.51
N SER A 127 -0.22 8.07 2.39
CA SER A 127 -1.46 8.66 2.86
C SER A 127 -1.88 9.83 1.97
N ALA A 128 -3.16 9.87 1.62
CA ALA A 128 -3.75 10.88 0.73
C ALA A 128 -5.13 11.33 1.21
N LEU A 129 -5.56 12.53 0.82
CA LEU A 129 -6.93 12.99 1.07
C LEU A 129 -7.91 12.31 0.11
N ILE A 130 -9.09 11.93 0.61
CA ILE A 130 -10.10 11.24 -0.21
C ILE A 130 -10.52 12.10 -1.41
N GLY A 131 -10.46 11.49 -2.61
CA GLY A 131 -10.95 12.10 -3.84
C GLY A 131 -10.18 13.34 -4.32
N GLN A 132 -9.01 13.63 -3.76
CA GLN A 132 -8.12 14.70 -4.23
C GLN A 132 -6.91 14.12 -4.95
N ASP A 133 -6.44 14.83 -5.98
CA ASP A 133 -5.18 14.54 -6.64
C ASP A 133 -4.03 14.74 -5.64
N THR A 134 -3.23 13.70 -5.45
CA THR A 134 -2.04 13.70 -4.62
C THR A 134 -0.84 13.39 -5.51
N GLU A 135 0.21 14.20 -5.39
CA GLU A 135 1.48 13.90 -6.05
C GLU A 135 2.12 12.70 -5.35
N LEU A 136 2.22 11.59 -6.08
CA LEU A 136 2.78 10.32 -5.63
C LEU A 136 4.10 10.06 -6.34
N ILE A 137 5.02 9.42 -5.63
CA ILE A 137 6.28 8.92 -6.16
C ILE A 137 6.24 7.40 -6.07
N TYR A 138 6.34 6.74 -7.22
CA TYR A 138 6.56 5.30 -7.32
C TYR A 138 8.05 5.05 -7.48
N TRP A 139 8.69 4.49 -6.47
CA TRP A 139 10.08 4.05 -6.57
C TRP A 139 10.13 2.60 -7.02
N VAL A 140 11.10 2.29 -7.88
CA VAL A 140 11.41 0.93 -8.29
C VAL A 140 12.90 0.70 -8.11
N ARG A 141 13.27 -0.37 -7.43
CA ARG A 141 14.66 -0.78 -7.28
C ARG A 141 14.85 -2.16 -7.87
N SER A 142 15.74 -2.25 -8.85
CA SER A 142 16.08 -3.52 -9.50
C SER A 142 17.41 -4.06 -8.98
N PHE A 143 17.51 -5.39 -8.90
CA PHE A 143 18.73 -6.11 -8.51
C PHE A 143 19.08 -7.15 -9.58
N SER A 144 20.33 -7.12 -10.06
CA SER A 144 20.82 -7.97 -11.14
C SER A 144 19.94 -7.95 -12.39
N SER A 145 19.43 -6.78 -12.79
CA SER A 145 18.54 -6.71 -13.96
C SER A 145 19.25 -7.08 -15.26
N ARG A 146 18.61 -7.93 -16.06
CA ARG A 146 19.00 -8.32 -17.43
C ARG A 146 18.55 -7.33 -18.49
N GLY A 147 17.74 -6.33 -18.13
CA GLY A 147 17.16 -5.40 -19.08
C GLY A 147 15.64 -5.37 -19.06
N PHE A 148 15.07 -4.22 -18.73
CA PHE A 148 13.66 -3.89 -18.99
C PHE A 148 13.55 -2.41 -19.38
N ASP A 149 12.48 -2.04 -20.05
CA ASP A 149 12.27 -0.69 -20.58
C ASP A 149 10.82 -0.22 -20.45
N THR A 150 9.99 -1.02 -19.77
CA THR A 150 8.57 -0.78 -19.63
C THR A 150 8.16 -1.02 -18.19
N LEU A 151 7.41 -0.09 -17.60
CA LEU A 151 6.70 -0.22 -16.33
C LEU A 151 5.20 -0.10 -16.58
N GLU A 152 4.43 -1.01 -16.03
CA GLU A 152 2.97 -0.91 -15.95
C GLU A 152 2.56 -0.73 -14.48
N ILE A 153 1.78 0.30 -14.20
CA ILE A 153 1.19 0.56 -12.88
C ILE A 153 -0.32 0.36 -13.01
N SER A 154 -0.85 -0.62 -12.27
CA SER A 154 -2.29 -0.87 -12.17
C SER A 154 -2.85 -0.31 -10.86
N THR A 155 -3.95 0.43 -10.94
CA THR A 155 -4.62 1.04 -9.77
C THR A 155 -6.11 1.27 -10.08
N LEU A 156 -6.92 1.47 -9.05
CA LEU A 156 -8.37 1.62 -9.18
C LEU A 156 -8.78 2.94 -9.85
N ALA A 157 -8.02 4.01 -9.60
CA ALA A 157 -8.22 5.31 -10.23
C ALA A 157 -7.24 5.47 -11.40
N PRO A 158 -7.67 6.03 -12.55
CA PRO A 158 -6.75 6.29 -13.65
C PRO A 158 -5.65 7.27 -13.21
N VAL A 159 -4.41 7.00 -13.64
CA VAL A 159 -3.29 7.94 -13.48
C VAL A 159 -3.38 8.97 -14.61
N GLU A 160 -3.87 10.18 -14.34
CA GLU A 160 -4.10 11.18 -15.39
C GLU A 160 -2.83 11.96 -15.77
N VAL A 161 -1.92 12.19 -14.82
CA VAL A 161 -0.72 13.00 -15.06
C VAL A 161 0.52 12.24 -14.59
N ILE A 162 1.46 12.01 -15.50
CA ILE A 162 2.83 11.61 -15.16
C ILE A 162 3.69 12.86 -15.27
N ARG A 163 4.31 13.25 -14.15
CA ARG A 163 5.09 14.48 -14.03
C ARG A 163 6.54 14.26 -14.44
N SER A 164 7.14 13.16 -14.00
CA SER A 164 8.53 12.83 -14.34
C SER A 164 8.79 11.33 -14.27
N VAL A 165 9.80 10.90 -15.04
CA VAL A 165 10.41 9.57 -14.94
C VAL A 165 11.91 9.79 -14.84
N ARG A 166 12.52 9.28 -13.78
CA ARG A 166 13.97 9.34 -13.56
C ARG A 166 14.57 7.97 -13.40
N ILE A 167 15.82 7.86 -13.84
CA ILE A 167 16.67 6.69 -13.61
C ILE A 167 17.91 7.18 -12.88
N ASP A 168 18.17 6.63 -11.69
CA ASP A 168 19.25 7.03 -10.77
C ASP A 168 19.30 8.55 -10.52
N GLY A 169 18.13 9.17 -10.37
CA GLY A 169 17.95 10.60 -10.10
C GLY A 169 18.09 11.52 -11.32
N ALA A 170 18.35 11.00 -12.51
CA ALA A 170 18.38 11.79 -13.75
C ALA A 170 17.07 11.64 -14.53
N ASP A 171 16.49 12.77 -14.96
CA ASP A 171 15.32 12.76 -15.84
C ASP A 171 15.63 12.08 -17.18
N VAL A 172 14.72 11.22 -17.63
CA VAL A 172 14.85 10.49 -18.91
C VAL A 172 13.65 10.75 -19.81
N ALA A 173 13.83 10.50 -21.11
CA ALA A 173 12.70 10.48 -22.04
C ALA A 173 11.77 9.30 -21.71
N TRP A 174 10.47 9.50 -21.85
CA TRP A 174 9.48 8.44 -21.59
C TRP A 174 8.26 8.60 -22.50
N GLU A 175 7.54 7.50 -22.68
CA GLU A 175 6.29 7.45 -23.44
C GLU A 175 5.18 6.81 -22.61
N ARG A 176 3.98 7.38 -22.65
CA ARG A 176 2.80 6.86 -21.98
C ARG A 176 1.89 6.12 -22.94
N THR A 177 1.37 4.99 -22.49
CA THR A 177 0.25 4.28 -23.12
C THR A 177 -0.79 3.94 -22.05
N ASP A 178 -2.03 4.38 -22.24
CA ASP A 178 -3.13 4.00 -21.35
C ASP A 178 -3.50 2.53 -21.54
N VAL A 179 -3.72 1.82 -20.44
CA VAL A 179 -4.10 0.40 -20.43
C VAL A 179 -5.32 0.20 -19.53
N PRO A 180 -6.12 -0.86 -19.75
CA PRO A 180 -7.24 -1.16 -18.85
C PRO A 180 -6.76 -1.28 -17.40
N GLY A 181 -7.29 -0.43 -16.51
CA GLY A 181 -6.97 -0.44 -15.08
C GLY A 181 -5.60 0.13 -14.71
N GLY A 182 -4.96 0.93 -15.57
CA GLY A 182 -3.67 1.51 -15.24
C GLY A 182 -3.01 2.31 -16.35
N VAL A 183 -1.70 2.48 -16.22
CA VAL A 183 -0.85 3.17 -17.20
C VAL A 183 0.41 2.36 -17.47
N ARG A 184 0.85 2.35 -18.73
CA ARG A 184 2.14 1.80 -19.15
C ARG A 184 3.08 2.93 -19.53
N ILE A 185 4.32 2.85 -19.07
CA ILE A 185 5.36 3.84 -19.22
C ILE A 185 6.57 3.17 -19.86
N GLY A 186 6.94 3.59 -21.07
CA GLY A 186 8.17 3.20 -21.72
C GLY A 186 9.30 4.19 -21.41
N PHE A 187 10.53 3.71 -21.22
CA PHE A 187 11.72 4.51 -20.90
C PHE A 187 13.00 3.83 -21.41
N PRO A 188 14.18 4.50 -21.41
CA PRO A 188 15.44 3.88 -21.77
C PRO A 188 15.74 2.62 -20.98
N ARG A 189 16.26 1.59 -21.65
CA ARG A 189 16.53 0.27 -21.07
C ARG A 189 17.37 0.35 -19.78
N VAL A 190 16.88 -0.30 -18.73
CA VAL A 190 17.47 -0.40 -17.39
C VAL A 190 18.17 -1.76 -17.25
N VAL A 191 19.47 -1.76 -16.93
CA VAL A 191 20.29 -2.96 -16.76
C VAL A 191 21.13 -2.82 -15.48
N GLY A 192 21.31 -3.93 -14.76
CA GLY A 192 22.02 -4.00 -13.49
C GLY A 192 21.18 -3.50 -12.32
N ASP A 193 21.86 -3.04 -11.27
CA ASP A 193 21.22 -2.49 -10.08
C ASP A 193 20.93 -1.00 -10.31
N ARG A 194 19.64 -0.65 -10.34
CA ARG A 194 19.17 0.68 -10.73
C ARG A 194 17.95 1.07 -9.93
N THR A 195 17.77 2.38 -9.74
CA THR A 195 16.60 2.98 -9.12
C THR A 195 15.82 3.78 -10.16
N LEU A 196 14.50 3.58 -10.23
CA LEU A 196 13.59 4.39 -11.00
C LEU A 196 12.69 5.19 -10.06
N GLU A 197 12.38 6.41 -10.45
CA GLU A 197 11.46 7.32 -9.76
C GLU A 197 10.39 7.76 -10.77
N ILE A 198 9.12 7.45 -10.49
CA ILE A 198 8.00 7.90 -11.31
C ILE A 198 7.14 8.82 -10.45
N THR A 199 7.14 10.11 -10.78
CA THR A 199 6.27 11.09 -10.12
C THR A 199 4.98 11.23 -10.93
N PHE A 200 3.82 11.06 -10.31
CA PHE A 200 2.53 11.14 -10.98
C PHE A 200 1.43 11.62 -10.02
N ASP A 201 0.32 12.12 -10.56
CA ASP A 201 -0.85 12.46 -9.76
C ASP A 201 -1.75 11.23 -9.64
N GLY A 202 -2.04 10.83 -8.40
CA GLY A 202 -2.93 9.72 -8.08
C GLY A 202 -4.03 10.14 -7.12
N VAL A 203 -5.14 9.40 -7.14
CA VAL A 203 -6.31 9.66 -6.28
C VAL A 203 -6.60 8.44 -5.42
N ALA A 204 -6.72 8.66 -4.11
CA ALA A 204 -7.22 7.65 -3.17
C ALA A 204 -8.76 7.69 -3.14
N LEU A 205 -9.40 6.67 -3.71
CA LEU A 205 -10.87 6.57 -3.77
C LEU A 205 -11.46 5.67 -2.67
N GLN A 206 -10.65 4.78 -2.12
CA GLN A 206 -11.04 3.88 -1.04
C GLN A 206 -9.92 3.73 -0.01
N TYR A 207 -10.27 3.24 1.18
CA TYR A 207 -9.29 2.80 2.15
C TYR A 207 -8.40 1.71 1.52
N ASN A 208 -7.09 1.89 1.61
CA ASN A 208 -6.09 0.99 1.02
C ASN A 208 -6.16 0.90 -0.51
N THR A 209 -5.83 1.98 -1.21
CA THR A 209 -5.71 1.99 -2.67
C THR A 209 -4.32 1.46 -3.06
N VAL A 210 -4.24 0.36 -3.81
CA VAL A 210 -2.99 -0.33 -4.18
C VAL A 210 -2.54 0.06 -5.60
N PHE A 211 -1.23 0.23 -5.78
CA PHE A 211 -0.56 0.51 -7.04
C PHE A 211 0.35 -0.67 -7.40
N SER A 212 -0.24 -1.68 -8.04
CA SER A 212 0.49 -2.89 -8.43
C SER A 212 1.39 -2.61 -9.64
N GLY A 213 2.67 -2.93 -9.54
CA GLY A 213 3.65 -2.70 -10.60
C GLY A 213 4.07 -3.96 -11.33
N LYS A 214 4.32 -3.86 -12.63
CA LYS A 214 4.96 -4.90 -13.44
C LYS A 214 5.98 -4.29 -14.38
N ILE A 215 7.13 -4.93 -14.56
CA ILE A 215 8.12 -4.56 -15.58
C ILE A 215 8.09 -5.51 -16.77
N SER A 216 8.47 -5.01 -17.94
CA SER A 216 8.53 -5.78 -19.19
C SER A 216 9.67 -5.33 -20.10
N ASP A 217 10.09 -6.20 -21.01
CA ASP A 217 11.07 -5.91 -22.05
C ASP A 217 10.37 -5.78 -23.40
N SER A 218 10.29 -4.57 -23.95
CA SER A 218 9.65 -4.30 -25.25
C SER A 218 10.29 -5.08 -26.42
N GLN A 219 11.55 -5.50 -26.27
CA GLN A 219 12.26 -6.31 -27.27
C GLN A 219 11.87 -7.79 -27.22
N ARG A 220 11.17 -8.22 -26.16
CA ARG A 220 10.69 -9.59 -25.94
C ARG A 220 9.22 -9.60 -25.53
N PRO A 221 8.30 -9.21 -26.44
CA PRO A 221 6.88 -9.02 -26.11
C PRO A 221 6.14 -10.33 -25.78
N LEU A 222 6.76 -11.49 -26.01
CA LEU A 222 6.22 -12.80 -25.65
C LEU A 222 6.70 -13.30 -24.29
N ASP A 223 7.71 -12.64 -23.69
CA ASP A 223 8.15 -12.96 -22.33
C ASP A 223 7.12 -12.42 -21.33
N LEU A 224 6.89 -13.18 -20.26
CA LEU A 224 6.00 -12.78 -19.19
C LEU A 224 6.53 -11.54 -18.46
N PRO A 225 5.63 -10.61 -18.06
CA PRO A 225 6.02 -9.50 -17.21
C PRO A 225 6.47 -9.98 -15.83
N GLN A 226 7.40 -9.27 -15.21
CA GLN A 226 7.81 -9.52 -13.83
C GLN A 226 7.11 -8.55 -12.88
N VAL A 227 6.44 -9.08 -11.85
CA VAL A 227 5.76 -8.31 -10.81
C VAL A 227 6.78 -7.60 -9.91
N ILE A 228 6.47 -6.37 -9.53
CA ILE A 228 7.19 -5.60 -8.52
C ILE A 228 6.65 -5.99 -7.15
N VAL A 229 7.54 -6.33 -6.22
CA VAL A 229 7.20 -6.69 -4.85
C VAL A 229 7.36 -5.46 -3.95
N ALA A 230 6.44 -5.27 -3.01
CA ALA A 230 6.56 -4.19 -2.02
C ALA A 230 7.84 -4.35 -1.18
N GLY A 231 8.55 -3.25 -0.95
CA GLY A 231 9.69 -3.17 -0.04
C GLY A 231 10.58 -1.96 -0.32
N ASP A 232 11.59 -1.78 0.51
CA ASP A 232 12.57 -0.67 0.47
C ASP A 232 13.23 -0.54 -0.91
N ALA A 233 12.70 0.40 -1.70
CA ALA A 233 13.16 0.73 -3.04
C ALA A 233 13.80 2.13 -3.11
N SER A 234 13.63 2.98 -2.10
CA SER A 234 14.31 4.28 -2.00
C SER A 234 15.23 4.36 -0.77
N SER A 235 16.28 5.18 -0.86
CA SER A 235 17.16 5.45 0.29
C SER A 235 17.05 6.92 0.71
N GLY A 236 16.75 7.20 1.99
CA GLY A 236 16.79 8.56 2.54
C GLY A 236 15.59 8.91 3.44
N VAL A 237 15.36 10.21 3.65
CA VAL A 237 14.31 10.75 4.55
C VAL A 237 12.88 10.49 4.05
N LEU A 238 12.71 10.01 2.81
CA LEU A 238 11.44 9.62 2.21
C LEU A 238 11.22 8.09 2.21
N ALA A 239 12.19 7.32 2.73
CA ALA A 239 12.20 5.84 2.74
C ALA A 239 11.41 5.23 3.89
N ASP A 240 10.31 5.87 4.30
CA ASP A 240 9.41 5.33 5.32
C ASP A 240 8.28 4.50 4.69
N GLY A 241 8.21 4.41 3.36
CA GLY A 241 7.22 3.63 2.66
C GLY A 241 7.77 2.29 2.19
N ASP A 242 7.39 1.18 2.84
CA ASP A 242 7.72 -0.19 2.39
C ASP A 242 6.52 -0.88 1.73
N ASP A 243 5.54 -0.09 1.24
CA ASP A 243 4.28 -0.60 0.68
C ASP A 243 3.94 0.07 -0.65
N LEU A 244 3.18 -0.64 -1.47
CA LEU A 244 2.62 -0.20 -2.74
C LEU A 244 1.19 0.34 -2.57
N SER A 245 0.79 0.69 -1.35
CA SER A 245 -0.56 1.14 -1.03
C SER A 245 -0.57 2.52 -0.40
N ILE A 246 -1.67 3.24 -0.64
CA ILE A 246 -1.98 4.49 0.05
C ILE A 246 -3.25 4.34 0.87
N THR A 247 -3.21 4.87 2.08
CA THR A 247 -4.37 4.99 2.95
C THR A 247 -5.05 6.35 2.76
N ILE A 248 -6.36 6.39 2.99
CA ILE A 248 -7.08 7.65 3.00
C ILE A 248 -6.90 8.28 4.38
N GLN A 249 -6.35 9.49 4.41
CA GLN A 249 -6.58 10.39 5.51
C GLN A 249 -8.01 10.90 5.41
N VAL A 250 -8.83 10.58 6.40
CA VAL A 250 -10.17 11.16 6.52
C VAL A 250 -9.99 12.61 6.94
N GLY A 251 -9.81 13.48 5.93
CA GLY A 251 -9.91 14.93 5.99
C GLY A 251 -9.28 15.60 7.22
N GLY A 252 -7.96 15.82 7.18
CA GLY A 252 -7.32 16.83 8.02
C GLY A 252 -7.72 18.23 7.55
N ASN A 253 -8.80 18.77 8.10
CA ASN A 253 -9.18 20.18 8.07
C ASN A 253 -10.42 20.42 8.96
N LEU A 254 -10.49 19.71 10.09
CA LEU A 254 -11.53 19.89 11.09
C LEU A 254 -11.52 21.32 11.62
N ILE A 255 -10.37 22.00 11.69
CA ILE A 255 -10.25 23.42 12.11
C ILE A 255 -10.03 24.33 10.89
N HIS A 256 -11.12 24.78 10.26
CA HIS A 256 -11.10 25.64 9.08
C HIS A 256 -10.38 26.98 9.36
N SER A 257 -10.75 27.66 10.44
CA SER A 257 -10.16 28.96 10.84
C SER A 257 -9.91 29.04 12.35
N LEU A 258 -8.90 29.82 12.74
CA LEU A 258 -8.57 30.15 14.13
C LEU A 258 -7.92 31.54 14.17
N GLN A 259 -8.50 32.47 14.93
CA GLN A 259 -8.01 33.84 15.10
C GLN A 259 -8.25 34.34 16.52
N ALA A 260 -7.37 35.20 17.03
CA ALA A 260 -7.55 35.94 18.28
C ALA A 260 -7.53 37.44 17.97
N VAL A 261 -8.63 38.16 18.26
CA VAL A 261 -8.78 39.59 17.95
C VAL A 261 -9.46 40.30 19.11
N PRO A 262 -8.96 41.47 19.57
CA PRO A 262 -7.76 42.18 19.10
C PRO A 262 -6.44 41.47 19.45
N ALA A 263 -5.39 41.77 18.67
CA ALA A 263 -4.02 41.28 18.85
C ALA A 263 -3.05 42.38 18.37
N PRO A 264 -2.36 43.12 19.27
CA PRO A 264 -2.33 42.95 20.72
C PRO A 264 -3.65 43.35 21.41
N PHE A 265 -3.84 42.88 22.64
CA PHE A 265 -4.88 43.34 23.56
C PHE A 265 -4.27 43.84 24.88
N THR A 266 -4.96 44.74 25.57
CA THR A 266 -4.47 45.53 26.71
C THR A 266 -5.44 45.48 27.89
N PRO A 267 -5.35 44.50 28.82
CA PRO A 267 -6.24 44.35 29.96
C PRO A 267 -5.98 45.38 31.07
N ASN A 268 -6.01 46.67 30.76
CA ASN A 268 -5.77 47.77 31.70
C ASN A 268 -7.07 48.31 32.33
N SER A 269 -8.22 47.75 31.94
CA SER A 269 -9.57 48.11 32.40
C SER A 269 -10.01 49.52 32.01
N ASP A 270 -9.51 50.03 30.88
CA ASP A 270 -9.92 51.32 30.30
C ASP A 270 -11.12 51.22 29.35
N GLY A 271 -11.62 50.00 29.10
CA GLY A 271 -12.73 49.70 28.21
C GLY A 271 -12.35 49.47 26.75
N VAL A 272 -11.07 49.58 26.39
CA VAL A 272 -10.56 49.46 25.02
C VAL A 272 -9.60 48.28 24.92
N ASN A 273 -9.95 47.29 24.10
CA ASN A 273 -9.13 46.09 23.87
C ASN A 273 -8.74 45.34 25.16
N ASP A 274 -9.56 45.42 26.21
CA ASP A 274 -9.29 44.78 27.51
C ASP A 274 -9.21 43.24 27.44
N GLN A 275 -9.77 42.65 26.39
CA GLN A 275 -9.87 41.22 26.19
C GLN A 275 -9.66 40.89 24.71
N THR A 276 -9.17 39.68 24.42
CA THR A 276 -9.14 39.13 23.06
C THR A 276 -10.21 38.05 22.89
N THR A 277 -10.83 38.00 21.71
CA THR A 277 -11.81 36.97 21.35
C THR A 277 -11.16 35.96 20.41
N VAL A 278 -11.00 34.73 20.91
CA VAL A 278 -10.59 33.56 20.13
C VAL A 278 -11.80 33.05 19.36
N THR A 279 -11.78 33.18 18.03
CA THR A 279 -12.80 32.63 17.13
C THR A 279 -12.22 31.46 16.35
N TYR A 280 -12.93 30.34 16.31
CA TYR A 280 -12.54 29.16 15.54
C TYR A 280 -13.75 28.51 14.86
N GLU A 281 -13.50 27.86 13.73
CA GLU A 281 -14.52 27.19 12.92
C GLU A 281 -14.17 25.72 12.78
N ILE A 282 -15.12 24.87 13.19
CA ILE A 282 -15.03 23.43 13.07
C ILE A 282 -15.88 22.97 11.89
N VAL A 283 -15.32 22.16 10.99
CA VAL A 283 -16.03 21.61 9.83
C VAL A 283 -15.81 20.10 9.74
N ASN A 284 -16.66 19.41 8.98
CA ASN A 284 -16.53 17.99 8.64
C ASN A 284 -16.58 17.00 9.82
N LEU A 285 -17.14 17.38 10.97
CA LEU A 285 -17.49 16.42 12.03
C LEU A 285 -18.83 15.71 11.72
N THR A 286 -18.81 14.39 11.80
CA THR A 286 -19.97 13.49 11.66
C THR A 286 -20.82 13.37 12.93
N GLY A 287 -20.36 13.97 14.04
CA GLY A 287 -21.02 13.99 15.34
C GLY A 287 -20.32 14.96 16.30
N ASP A 288 -20.61 14.86 17.60
CA ASP A 288 -19.89 15.64 18.62
C ASP A 288 -18.50 15.02 18.87
N ALA A 289 -17.46 15.85 18.91
CA ALA A 289 -16.08 15.46 19.20
C ALA A 289 -15.51 16.28 20.38
N PRO A 290 -14.69 15.70 21.27
CA PRO A 290 -13.99 16.45 22.32
C PRO A 290 -13.04 17.51 21.74
N ILE A 291 -13.21 18.76 22.20
CA ILE A 291 -12.38 19.92 21.83
C ILE A 291 -11.71 20.51 23.07
N SER A 292 -10.45 20.93 22.95
CA SER A 292 -9.80 21.82 23.91
C SER A 292 -9.39 23.15 23.26
N VAL A 293 -9.54 24.25 24.01
CA VAL A 293 -9.03 25.58 23.65
C VAL A 293 -8.15 26.06 24.79
N GLU A 294 -6.86 26.21 24.53
CA GLU A 294 -5.84 26.36 25.56
C GLU A 294 -4.86 27.50 25.20
N ILE A 295 -4.33 28.14 26.23
CA ILE A 295 -3.32 29.20 26.13
C ILE A 295 -2.00 28.69 26.68
N PHE A 296 -0.94 28.88 25.91
CA PHE A 296 0.44 28.52 26.25
C PHE A 296 1.34 29.75 26.21
N ASP A 297 2.41 29.74 27.00
CA ASP A 297 3.53 30.66 26.79
C ASP A 297 4.54 30.09 25.76
N LEU A 298 5.57 30.88 25.44
CA LEU A 298 6.62 30.47 24.48
C LEU A 298 7.53 29.33 24.98
N THR A 299 7.46 28.97 26.26
CA THR A 299 8.15 27.77 26.80
C THR A 299 7.35 26.50 26.56
N GLY A 300 6.12 26.61 26.06
CA GLY A 300 5.19 25.50 25.90
C GLY A 300 4.43 25.17 27.20
N ALA A 301 4.56 25.98 28.25
CA ALA A 301 3.81 25.78 29.49
C ALA A 301 2.37 26.27 29.31
N ARG A 302 1.40 25.42 29.62
CA ARG A 302 -0.02 25.77 29.59
C ARG A 302 -0.35 26.75 30.73
N ARG A 303 -0.95 27.89 30.39
CA ARG A 303 -1.32 28.95 31.34
C ARG A 303 -2.80 29.05 31.61
N ARG A 304 -3.65 28.72 30.62
CA ARG A 304 -5.10 28.82 30.75
C ARG A 304 -5.80 27.77 29.89
N VAL A 305 -6.90 27.20 30.37
CA VAL A 305 -7.90 26.50 29.55
C VAL A 305 -9.09 27.44 29.35
N LEU A 306 -9.36 27.82 28.09
CA LEU A 306 -10.56 28.61 27.75
C LEU A 306 -11.78 27.71 27.58
N PHE A 307 -11.59 26.47 27.15
CA PHE A 307 -12.66 25.51 26.95
C PHE A 307 -12.15 24.07 26.91
N SER A 308 -12.96 23.14 27.41
CA SER A 308 -12.78 21.70 27.26
C SER A 308 -14.16 21.03 27.24
N GLY A 309 -14.53 20.36 26.16
CA GLY A 309 -15.83 19.71 26.03
C GLY A 309 -16.21 19.32 24.59
N PRO A 310 -17.34 18.63 24.40
CA PRO A 310 -17.77 18.17 23.08
C PRO A 310 -18.34 19.31 22.23
N HIS A 311 -17.96 19.37 20.96
CA HIS A 311 -18.60 20.21 19.93
C HIS A 311 -18.85 19.40 18.66
N SER A 312 -19.91 19.76 17.94
CA SER A 312 -20.12 19.42 16.53
C SER A 312 -19.56 20.52 15.61
N SER A 313 -19.68 20.32 14.30
CA SER A 313 -19.31 21.34 13.28
C SER A 313 -20.03 22.67 13.54
N GLY A 314 -19.30 23.78 13.48
CA GLY A 314 -19.84 25.11 13.75
C GLY A 314 -18.76 26.17 14.02
N ARG A 315 -19.22 27.42 14.21
CA ARG A 315 -18.36 28.56 14.57
C ARG A 315 -18.48 28.89 16.04
N PHE A 316 -17.35 29.01 16.71
CA PHE A 316 -17.29 29.19 18.16
C PHE A 316 -16.41 30.37 18.55
N ARG A 317 -16.72 30.95 19.72
CA ARG A 317 -16.00 32.10 20.28
C ARG A 317 -15.69 31.86 21.76
N ARG A 318 -14.47 32.20 22.17
CA ARG A 318 -14.03 32.21 23.57
C ARG A 318 -13.31 33.52 23.85
N VAL A 319 -13.51 34.06 25.04
CA VAL A 319 -12.91 35.33 25.46
C VAL A 319 -11.76 35.04 26.41
N TRP A 320 -10.67 35.77 26.26
CA TRP A 320 -9.54 35.72 27.15
C TRP A 320 -9.16 37.13 27.59
N ASP A 321 -8.99 37.31 28.89
CA ASP A 321 -8.74 38.58 29.58
C ASP A 321 -7.28 38.74 30.04
N GLY A 322 -6.38 37.87 29.57
CA GLY A 322 -4.97 37.91 29.95
C GLY A 322 -4.69 37.29 31.33
N THR A 323 -5.62 36.51 31.88
CA THR A 323 -5.41 35.79 33.15
C THR A 323 -5.09 34.31 32.97
N ASP A 324 -4.44 33.70 33.96
CA ASP A 324 -4.19 32.26 34.07
C ASP A 324 -5.41 31.51 34.65
N ASP A 325 -5.34 30.18 34.79
CA ASP A 325 -6.43 29.36 35.38
C ASP A 325 -6.84 29.81 36.80
N GLY A 326 -5.94 30.42 37.56
CA GLY A 326 -6.18 30.96 38.90
C GLY A 326 -6.76 32.37 38.93
N GLY A 327 -6.94 33.01 37.77
CA GLY A 327 -7.42 34.39 37.64
C GLY A 327 -6.32 35.44 37.89
N GLN A 328 -5.05 35.03 37.95
CA GLN A 328 -3.93 35.96 38.08
C GLN A 328 -3.55 36.53 36.71
N ARG A 329 -3.22 37.81 36.67
CA ARG A 329 -2.75 38.49 35.47
C ARG A 329 -1.41 37.91 35.01
N LEU A 330 -1.34 37.55 33.74
CA LEU A 330 -0.13 37.05 33.12
C LEU A 330 0.78 38.23 32.70
N PRO A 331 2.11 38.08 32.73
CA PRO A 331 3.02 39.16 32.32
C PRO A 331 2.85 39.52 30.83
N PRO A 332 3.21 40.75 30.39
CA PRO A 332 3.24 41.10 28.97
C PRO A 332 4.10 40.12 28.19
N GLY A 333 3.63 39.73 27.01
CA GLY A 333 4.33 38.74 26.19
C GLY A 333 3.47 38.18 25.05
N ILE A 334 4.06 37.25 24.29
CA ILE A 334 3.35 36.53 23.23
C ILE A 334 2.86 35.21 23.81
N TYR A 335 1.56 34.95 23.65
CA TYR A 335 0.93 33.70 24.03
C TYR A 335 0.44 32.95 22.80
N ILE A 336 0.49 31.62 22.85
CA ILE A 336 0.00 30.73 21.80
C ILE A 336 -1.38 30.23 22.21
N VAL A 337 -2.37 30.48 21.36
CA VAL A 337 -3.71 29.89 21.48
C VAL A 337 -3.73 28.63 20.65
N ARG A 338 -4.07 27.49 21.27
CA ARG A 338 -4.22 26.20 20.58
C ARG A 338 -5.68 25.74 20.67
N VAL A 339 -6.23 25.35 19.53
CA VAL A 339 -7.47 24.56 19.45
C VAL A 339 -7.07 23.14 19.04
N ALA A 340 -7.54 22.13 19.78
CA ALA A 340 -7.33 20.72 19.44
C ALA A 340 -8.65 19.96 19.45
N ILE A 341 -8.79 19.03 18.50
CA ILE A 341 -9.98 18.20 18.27
C ILE A 341 -9.54 16.74 18.31
N ALA A 342 -10.14 15.94 19.19
CA ALA A 342 -9.97 14.48 19.19
C ALA A 342 -11.16 13.85 18.45
N ALA A 343 -10.97 13.49 17.18
CA ALA A 343 -11.98 12.81 16.37
C ALA A 343 -11.64 11.32 16.20
N ASP A 344 -12.59 10.55 15.68
CA ASP A 344 -12.40 9.13 15.34
C ASP A 344 -11.26 8.92 14.31
N THR A 345 -10.92 9.99 13.57
CA THR A 345 -9.92 10.02 12.52
C THR A 345 -8.52 10.41 13.02
N GLY A 346 -8.38 10.76 14.31
CA GLY A 346 -7.14 11.21 14.94
C GLY A 346 -7.30 12.54 15.68
N THR A 347 -6.17 13.09 16.15
CA THR A 347 -6.16 14.42 16.79
C THR A 347 -5.68 15.48 15.80
N GLU A 348 -6.51 16.50 15.56
CA GLU A 348 -6.13 17.69 14.79
C GLU A 348 -5.90 18.87 15.74
N SER A 349 -4.92 19.72 15.46
CA SER A 349 -4.76 20.97 16.21
C SER A 349 -4.30 22.12 15.33
N LYS A 350 -4.71 23.35 15.70
CA LYS A 350 -4.33 24.59 15.03
C LYS A 350 -3.93 25.62 16.09
N THR A 351 -2.96 26.46 15.76
CA THR A 351 -2.47 27.51 16.66
C THR A 351 -2.56 28.90 16.05
N THR A 352 -2.77 29.90 16.90
CA THR A 352 -2.60 31.31 16.57
C THR A 352 -1.90 32.02 17.73
N VAL A 353 -1.49 33.28 17.54
CA VAL A 353 -0.82 34.08 18.57
C VAL A 353 -1.75 35.15 19.13
N ALA A 354 -1.62 35.40 20.43
CA ALA A 354 -2.32 36.46 21.14
C ALA A 354 -1.29 37.29 21.95
N PRO A 355 -0.79 38.41 21.41
CA PRO A 355 0.11 39.31 22.13
C PRO A 355 -0.64 40.06 23.24
N LEU A 356 -0.11 39.99 24.47
CA LEU A 356 -0.63 40.65 25.67
C LEU A 356 0.28 41.82 26.07
N VAL A 357 -0.29 43.01 26.27
CA VAL A 357 0.41 44.25 26.64
C VAL A 357 -0.32 44.93 27.81
N TYR A 358 0.37 45.74 28.62
CA TYR A 358 -0.22 46.56 29.68
C TYR A 358 0.02 48.05 29.47
#